data_AF-A0A7X6PVK7-F1
#
_entry.id   AF-A0A7X6PVK7-F1
#
_cell.length_a   1.000
_cell.length_b   1.000
_cell.length_c   1.000
_cell.angle_alpha   90.00
_cell.angle_beta   90.00
_cell.angle_gamma   90.00
#
_symmetry.space_group_name_H-M   'P 1'
#
loop_
_entity.id
_entity.type
_entity.pdbx_description
1 polymer ?
#
loop_
_entity_poly.entity_id
_entity_poly.type
_entity_poly.pdbx_seq_one_letter_code
_entity_poly.pdbx_strand_id
1 'polypeptide(L)'
;MRVSEFCYRKFTGVVIAGVIILFSLWGCEKESTPSGTAAKDNVKHTVLDPRGQPSGIFGRVGEAGAGMLANRNPDTQPKVSMDNLVPLRMAPRLDTLENKTIYLVDTGFAGALDFFKEIQNWFNENMPSVKTVTILKSGNAFVDSPELWPELKQKADGVVFGVGG
;
A
#
# COMPACT_ATOMS: atom_id res chain seq x y z
N MET A 1 6.44 -17.34 74.33
CA MET A 1 5.72 -16.09 73.99
C MET A 1 4.55 -16.47 73.10
N ARG A 2 3.33 -16.58 73.65
CA ARG A 2 2.16 -17.06 72.91
C ARG A 2 1.18 -15.92 72.71
N VAL A 3 0.84 -15.75 71.44
CA VAL A 3 0.08 -14.64 70.85
C VAL A 3 -1.38 -14.77 71.26
N SER A 4 -1.94 -13.74 71.89
CA SER A 4 -3.35 -13.69 72.30
C SER A 4 -4.16 -12.91 71.27
N GLU A 5 -5.19 -13.57 70.73
CA GLU A 5 -6.28 -12.99 69.96
C GLU A 5 -6.96 -11.83 70.69
N PHE A 6 -7.40 -10.80 69.95
CA PHE A 6 -8.14 -9.68 70.52
C PHE A 6 -9.59 -9.61 70.05
N CYS A 7 -10.40 -9.22 71.02
CA CYS A 7 -11.84 -9.43 71.18
C CYS A 7 -12.73 -8.48 70.35
N TYR A 8 -13.96 -8.95 70.15
CA TYR A 8 -15.13 -8.34 69.52
C TYR A 8 -15.82 -7.29 70.43
N ARG A 9 -16.39 -6.21 69.86
CA ARG A 9 -17.60 -5.56 70.43
C ARG A 9 -18.40 -4.69 69.43
N LYS A 10 -19.67 -5.03 69.25
CA LYS A 10 -20.77 -4.19 68.70
C LYS A 10 -21.11 -3.05 69.67
N PHE A 11 -21.59 -1.90 69.17
CA PHE A 11 -22.82 -1.22 69.65
C PHE A 11 -23.16 0.05 68.84
N THR A 12 -24.46 0.21 68.50
CA THR A 12 -25.29 1.44 68.32
C THR A 12 -24.84 2.53 67.32
N GLY A 13 -25.65 3.07 66.39
CA GLY A 13 -27.10 3.30 66.36
C GLY A 13 -27.40 4.80 66.56
N VAL A 14 -28.12 5.42 65.59
CA VAL A 14 -28.81 6.73 65.60
C VAL A 14 -28.18 7.90 64.81
N VAL A 15 -28.71 8.05 63.58
CA VAL A 15 -29.21 9.25 62.87
C VAL A 15 -28.99 10.62 63.52
N ILE A 16 -28.27 11.53 62.84
CA ILE A 16 -28.62 12.96 62.78
C ILE A 16 -28.48 13.43 61.34
N ALA A 17 -29.61 13.87 60.79
CA ALA A 17 -29.75 14.54 59.51
C ALA A 17 -29.21 15.98 59.60
N GLY A 18 -28.56 16.46 58.54
CA GLY A 18 -28.14 17.86 58.45
C GLY A 18 -27.13 18.14 57.35
N VAL A 19 -27.62 18.25 56.11
CA VAL A 19 -27.17 19.15 55.03
C VAL A 19 -25.67 19.50 54.96
N ILE A 20 -25.02 19.08 53.86
CA ILE A 20 -24.00 19.76 53.02
C ILE A 20 -23.35 18.64 52.18
N ILE A 21 -23.92 18.32 51.01
CA ILE A 21 -23.43 18.78 49.70
C ILE A 21 -21.90 18.72 49.62
N LEU A 22 -21.35 17.60 49.12
CA LEU A 22 -20.23 17.61 48.17
C LEU A 22 -20.01 16.19 47.61
N PHE A 23 -20.06 16.07 46.27
CA PHE A 23 -19.51 14.99 45.44
C PHE A 23 -19.96 13.55 45.70
N SER A 24 -21.00 13.10 45.01
CA SER A 24 -21.12 11.70 44.53
C SER A 24 -22.31 11.53 43.58
N LEU A 25 -22.28 12.25 42.46
CA LEU A 25 -23.06 11.90 41.26
C LEU A 25 -22.06 11.61 40.14
N TRP A 26 -21.40 10.46 40.25
CA TRP A 26 -20.69 9.88 39.13
C TRP A 26 -20.79 8.36 39.25
N GLY A 27 -21.55 7.73 38.36
CA GLY A 27 -21.76 6.28 38.44
C GLY A 27 -22.88 5.72 37.59
N CYS A 28 -23.06 6.21 36.36
CA CYS A 28 -23.50 5.40 35.22
C CYS A 28 -23.58 6.29 33.98
N GLU A 29 -22.47 6.41 33.26
CA GLU A 29 -22.52 6.79 31.86
C GLU A 29 -21.85 5.69 31.05
N LYS A 30 -22.63 5.13 30.12
CA LYS A 30 -22.17 4.12 29.19
C LYS A 30 -21.13 4.78 28.29
N GLU A 31 -19.86 4.45 28.48
CA GLU A 31 -18.85 4.85 27.51
C GLU A 31 -18.93 3.89 26.32
N SER A 32 -19.78 4.27 25.37
CA SER A 32 -19.69 3.82 23.99
C SER A 32 -18.34 4.25 23.45
N THR A 33 -17.44 3.28 23.25
CA THR A 33 -16.13 3.51 22.65
C THR A 33 -16.32 4.20 21.30
N PRO A 34 -15.78 5.43 21.10
CA PRO A 34 -15.84 6.08 19.80
C PRO A 34 -14.95 5.30 18.84
N SER A 35 -15.59 4.73 17.83
CA SER A 35 -14.97 4.45 16.54
C SER A 35 -14.32 5.74 16.02
N GLY A 36 -13.00 5.71 15.82
CA GLY A 36 -12.27 6.78 15.14
C GLY A 36 -11.60 7.79 16.07
N THR A 37 -10.32 7.56 16.37
CA THR A 37 -9.22 8.53 16.19
C THR A 37 -7.92 7.73 16.33
N ALA A 38 -7.42 7.20 15.21
CA ALA A 38 -6.10 6.58 15.17
C ALA A 38 -5.03 7.68 15.31
N ALA A 39 -4.44 7.77 16.49
CA ALA A 39 -3.24 8.57 16.69
C ALA A 39 -2.14 8.04 15.75
N LYS A 40 -1.55 8.96 14.96
CA LYS A 40 -0.48 8.68 14.02
C LYS A 40 0.84 8.46 14.76
N ASP A 41 0.97 7.33 15.44
CA ASP A 41 2.22 7.00 16.11
C ASP A 41 3.13 6.26 15.12
N ASN A 42 4.20 6.94 14.70
CA ASN A 42 5.26 6.41 13.82
C ASN A 42 6.13 5.35 14.56
N VAL A 43 5.51 4.37 15.20
CA VAL A 43 6.23 3.34 15.95
C VAL A 43 6.79 2.32 14.98
N LYS A 44 8.12 2.29 14.84
CA LYS A 44 8.83 1.20 14.17
C LYS A 44 9.14 0.12 15.20
N HIS A 45 8.79 -1.13 14.90
CA HIS A 45 9.09 -2.25 15.81
C HIS A 45 10.44 -2.87 15.45
N THR A 46 11.26 -3.11 16.47
CA THR A 46 12.50 -3.89 16.34
C THR A 46 12.16 -5.34 16.65
N VAL A 47 12.32 -6.22 15.65
CA VAL A 47 12.15 -7.67 15.85
C VAL A 47 13.49 -8.25 16.30
N LEU A 48 13.49 -9.15 17.28
CA LEU A 48 14.68 -9.85 17.76
C LEU A 48 14.70 -11.29 17.23
N ASP A 49 15.88 -11.83 16.96
CA ASP A 49 16.07 -13.24 16.63
C ASP A 49 15.94 -14.14 17.89
N PRO A 50 15.90 -15.47 17.76
CA PRO A 50 15.84 -16.39 18.90
C PRO A 50 17.02 -16.29 19.88
N ARG A 51 18.10 -15.59 19.50
CA ARG A 51 19.28 -15.30 20.30
C ARG A 51 19.25 -13.87 20.86
N GLY A 52 18.15 -13.14 20.68
CA GLY A 52 17.93 -11.78 21.18
C GLY A 52 18.60 -10.66 20.37
N GLN A 53 19.16 -10.96 19.19
CA GLN A 53 19.82 -9.97 18.34
C GLN A 53 18.80 -9.23 17.45
N PRO A 54 18.93 -7.92 17.23
CA PRO A 54 18.01 -7.17 16.38
C PRO A 54 18.09 -7.67 14.93
N SER A 55 17.00 -8.25 14.42
CA SER A 55 16.90 -8.76 13.04
C SER A 55 16.50 -7.69 12.03
N GLY A 56 16.10 -6.51 12.51
CA GLY A 56 15.80 -5.34 11.69
C GLY A 56 14.77 -4.39 12.33
N ILE A 57 14.63 -3.21 11.73
CA ILE A 57 13.59 -2.23 12.04
C ILE A 57 12.48 -2.40 10.99
N PHE A 58 11.31 -2.86 11.40
CA PHE A 58 10.20 -3.10 10.49
C PHE A 58 9.19 -1.95 10.56
N GLY A 59 8.89 -1.37 9.40
CA GLY A 59 7.95 -0.27 9.21
C GLY A 59 7.51 -0.12 7.75
N ARG A 60 6.20 -0.32 7.54
CA ARG A 60 5.40 -0.37 6.29
C ARG A 60 5.63 -1.54 5.33
N VAL A 61 4.86 -2.63 5.58
CA VAL A 61 3.51 -2.77 4.99
C VAL A 61 2.54 -3.26 6.10
N GLY A 62 1.43 -2.54 6.32
CA GLY A 62 0.51 -2.72 7.45
C GLY A 62 0.88 -1.80 8.64
N GLU A 63 -0.04 -0.95 9.09
CA GLU A 63 0.13 -0.15 10.32
C GLU A 63 0.20 -1.07 11.54
N ALA A 64 0.83 -0.62 12.63
CA ALA A 64 0.86 -1.40 13.87
C ALA A 64 -0.57 -1.66 14.36
N GLY A 65 -0.96 -2.93 14.47
CA GLY A 65 -2.34 -3.33 14.79
C GLY A 65 -3.26 -3.57 13.58
N ALA A 66 -2.78 -3.39 12.35
CA ALA A 66 -3.53 -3.75 11.16
C ALA A 66 -3.70 -5.29 11.09
N GLY A 67 -4.90 -5.75 10.73
CA GLY A 67 -5.19 -7.19 10.62
C GLY A 67 -4.27 -7.89 9.60
N MET A 68 -4.06 -9.20 9.75
CA MET A 68 -3.13 -9.98 8.92
C MET A 68 -3.35 -9.82 7.40
N LEU A 69 -4.56 -9.46 6.97
CA LEU A 69 -4.93 -9.25 5.57
C LEU A 69 -4.93 -7.78 5.12
N ALA A 70 -4.41 -6.84 5.92
CA ALA A 70 -4.41 -5.41 5.56
C ALA A 70 -3.68 -5.13 4.24
N ASN A 71 -2.65 -5.90 3.92
CA ASN A 71 -1.93 -5.80 2.64
C ASN A 71 -2.70 -6.40 1.45
N ARG A 72 -3.81 -7.09 1.70
CA ARG A 72 -4.68 -7.72 0.70
C ARG A 72 -6.10 -7.15 0.72
N ASN A 73 -6.36 -6.15 1.55
CA ASN A 73 -7.68 -5.54 1.65
C ASN A 73 -7.86 -4.53 0.49
N PRO A 74 -8.74 -4.84 -0.49
CA PRO A 74 -8.95 -3.98 -1.66
C PRO A 74 -9.51 -2.60 -1.28
N ASP A 75 -10.19 -2.46 -0.13
CA ASP A 75 -10.76 -1.18 0.30
C ASP A 75 -9.69 -0.20 0.83
N THR A 76 -8.52 -0.72 1.21
CA THR A 76 -7.38 0.07 1.72
C THR A 76 -6.24 0.23 0.71
N GLN A 77 -6.41 -0.36 -0.47
CA GLN A 77 -5.49 -0.23 -1.61
C GLN A 77 -6.30 0.24 -2.82
N PRO A 78 -6.23 1.52 -3.19
CA PRO A 78 -4.97 2.26 -3.37
C PRO A 78 -4.68 3.27 -2.25
N LYS A 79 -3.40 3.41 -1.88
CA LYS A 79 -2.93 4.45 -0.94
C LYS A 79 -3.00 5.88 -1.51
N VAL A 80 -3.35 6.00 -2.78
CA VAL A 80 -3.40 7.24 -3.54
C VAL A 80 -4.87 7.54 -3.86
N SER A 81 -5.29 8.78 -3.59
CA SER A 81 -6.63 9.23 -3.96
C SER A 81 -6.82 9.14 -5.48
N MET A 82 -8.08 9.03 -5.91
CA MET A 82 -8.40 8.95 -7.33
C MET A 82 -7.86 10.15 -8.12
N ASP A 83 -7.89 11.35 -7.53
CA ASP A 83 -7.34 12.58 -8.13
C ASP A 83 -5.82 12.48 -8.37
N ASN A 84 -5.09 11.83 -7.46
CA ASN A 84 -3.65 11.62 -7.58
C ASN A 84 -3.30 10.48 -8.55
N LEU A 85 -4.26 9.63 -8.91
CA LEU A 85 -4.11 8.56 -9.90
C LEU A 85 -4.35 9.03 -11.34
N VAL A 86 -5.17 10.07 -11.54
CA VAL A 86 -5.45 10.63 -12.88
C VAL A 86 -4.19 10.95 -13.70
N PRO A 87 -3.16 11.63 -13.15
CA PRO A 87 -1.93 11.90 -13.90
C PRO A 87 -1.04 10.66 -14.14
N LEU A 88 -1.28 9.56 -13.40
CA LEU A 88 -0.55 8.29 -13.53
C LEU A 88 -1.25 7.30 -14.47
N ARG A 89 -2.32 7.72 -15.14
CA ARG A 89 -3.03 6.84 -16.09
C ARG A 89 -2.12 6.50 -17.26
N MET A 90 -2.27 5.26 -17.72
CA MET A 90 -1.69 4.83 -18.99
C MET A 90 -2.23 5.69 -20.14
N ALA A 91 -1.49 5.69 -21.26
CA ALA A 91 -1.94 6.34 -22.48
C ALA A 91 -3.37 5.91 -22.84
N PRO A 92 -4.19 6.83 -23.37
CA PRO A 92 -5.54 6.49 -23.81
C PRO A 92 -5.47 5.37 -24.85
N ARG A 93 -6.46 4.48 -24.82
CA ARG A 93 -6.56 3.39 -25.79
C ARG A 93 -6.80 3.97 -27.18
N LEU A 94 -6.07 3.47 -28.17
CA LEU A 94 -6.32 3.77 -29.57
C LEU A 94 -7.60 3.06 -30.03
N ASP A 95 -8.45 3.76 -30.77
CA ASP A 95 -9.65 3.17 -31.37
C ASP A 95 -9.29 2.18 -32.48
N THR A 96 -8.19 2.45 -33.19
CA THR A 96 -7.66 1.60 -34.25
C THR A 96 -6.14 1.69 -34.40
N LEU A 97 -5.55 0.66 -35.01
CA LEU A 97 -4.13 0.57 -35.36
C LEU A 97 -3.83 1.01 -36.80
N GLU A 98 -4.82 1.21 -37.68
CA GLU A 98 -4.51 1.57 -39.08
C GLU A 98 -3.74 2.90 -39.19
N ASN A 99 -2.67 2.86 -40.00
CA ASN A 99 -1.78 3.99 -40.24
C ASN A 99 -1.16 4.55 -38.94
N LYS A 100 -1.01 3.73 -37.90
CA LYS A 100 -0.35 4.08 -36.63
C LYS A 100 1.06 3.53 -36.57
N THR A 101 1.89 4.18 -35.77
CA THR A 101 3.26 3.75 -35.46
C THR A 101 3.31 3.13 -34.07
N ILE A 102 3.57 1.83 -34.02
CA ILE A 102 3.69 1.06 -32.79
C ILE A 102 5.16 0.76 -32.51
N TYR A 103 5.64 1.22 -31.35
CA TYR A 103 7.00 0.97 -30.89
C TYR A 103 7.06 -0.32 -30.07
N LEU A 104 7.97 -1.22 -30.45
CA LEU A 104 8.25 -2.47 -29.74
C LEU A 104 9.55 -2.28 -28.97
N VAL A 105 9.44 -2.09 -27.65
CA VAL A 105 10.55 -1.73 -26.77
C VAL A 105 11.03 -2.95 -26.01
N ASP A 106 12.18 -3.48 -26.43
CA ASP A 106 12.86 -4.54 -25.69
C ASP A 106 13.54 -3.93 -24.46
N THR A 107 13.21 -4.45 -23.28
CA THR A 107 13.78 -3.99 -22.00
C THR A 107 15.04 -4.76 -21.58
N GLY A 108 15.53 -5.65 -22.46
CA GLY A 108 16.69 -6.51 -22.21
C GLY A 108 16.32 -7.89 -21.65
N PHE A 109 15.05 -8.30 -21.77
CA PHE A 109 14.62 -9.62 -21.34
C PHE A 109 14.98 -10.67 -22.40
N ALA A 110 15.44 -11.84 -21.95
CA ALA A 110 15.87 -12.90 -22.85
C ALA A 110 14.74 -13.34 -23.79
N GLY A 111 14.97 -13.23 -25.10
CA GLY A 111 14.01 -13.62 -26.13
C GLY A 111 12.98 -12.55 -26.52
N ALA A 112 12.94 -11.38 -25.85
CA ALA A 112 12.01 -10.32 -26.19
C ALA A 112 12.27 -9.76 -27.61
N LEU A 113 13.53 -9.58 -27.99
CA LEU A 113 13.88 -9.11 -29.33
C LEU A 113 13.39 -10.05 -30.44
N ASP A 114 13.57 -11.36 -30.27
CA ASP A 114 13.18 -12.34 -31.30
C ASP A 114 11.66 -12.46 -31.40
N PHE A 115 10.96 -12.39 -30.27
CA PHE A 115 9.52 -12.26 -30.25
C PHE A 115 9.02 -11.01 -30.98
N PHE A 116 9.69 -9.86 -30.80
CA PHE A 116 9.32 -8.63 -31.50
C PHE A 116 9.61 -8.66 -33.00
N LYS A 117 10.64 -9.37 -33.45
CA LYS A 117 10.84 -9.62 -34.88
C LYS A 117 9.68 -10.40 -35.47
N GLU A 118 9.21 -11.43 -34.77
CA GLU A 118 8.08 -12.24 -35.24
C GLU A 118 6.78 -11.43 -35.27
N ILE A 119 6.53 -10.62 -34.24
CA ILE A 119 5.41 -9.68 -34.25
C ILE A 119 5.51 -8.71 -35.43
N GLN A 120 6.69 -8.15 -35.68
CA GLN A 120 6.91 -7.24 -36.80
C GLN A 120 6.63 -7.93 -38.14
N ASN A 121 7.07 -9.18 -38.33
CA ASN A 121 6.74 -9.97 -39.52
C ASN A 121 5.24 -10.16 -39.67
N TRP A 122 4.55 -10.54 -38.57
CA TRP A 122 3.10 -10.71 -38.58
C TRP A 122 2.36 -9.43 -38.97
N PHE A 123 2.76 -8.27 -38.43
CA PHE A 123 2.17 -6.98 -38.80
C PHE A 123 2.40 -6.66 -40.29
N ASN A 124 3.60 -6.92 -40.81
CA ASN A 124 3.89 -6.67 -42.22
C ASN A 124 3.03 -7.53 -43.15
N GLU A 125 2.72 -8.76 -42.76
CA GLU A 125 1.91 -9.69 -43.56
C GLU A 125 0.40 -9.47 -43.42
N ASN A 126 -0.09 -9.23 -42.20
CA ASN A 126 -1.52 -9.25 -41.89
C ASN A 126 -2.11 -7.84 -41.74
N MET A 127 -1.28 -6.84 -41.41
CA MET A 127 -1.71 -5.46 -41.16
C MET A 127 -0.68 -4.45 -41.68
N PRO A 128 -0.42 -4.42 -43.01
CA PRO A 128 0.67 -3.62 -43.59
C PRO A 128 0.50 -2.10 -43.43
N SER A 129 -0.70 -1.64 -43.07
CA SER A 129 -0.95 -0.23 -42.73
C SER A 129 -0.36 0.18 -41.38
N VAL A 130 -0.02 -0.78 -40.50
CA VAL A 130 0.57 -0.53 -39.19
C VAL A 130 2.09 -0.48 -39.33
N LYS A 131 2.70 0.63 -38.92
CA LYS A 131 4.15 0.75 -38.88
C LYS A 131 4.68 0.26 -37.54
N THR A 132 5.58 -0.71 -37.55
CA THR A 132 6.24 -1.19 -36.32
C THR A 132 7.70 -0.72 -36.27
N VAL A 133 8.17 -0.31 -35.10
CA VAL A 133 9.56 0.09 -34.86
C VAL A 133 10.09 -0.63 -33.64
N THR A 134 11.07 -1.51 -33.84
CA THR A 134 11.70 -2.26 -32.74
C THR A 134 12.92 -1.51 -32.24
N ILE A 135 12.99 -1.30 -30.93
CA ILE A 135 14.11 -0.64 -30.26
C ILE A 135 14.58 -1.46 -29.05
N LEU A 136 15.88 -1.45 -28.81
CA LEU A 136 16.47 -1.97 -27.59
C LEU A 136 16.65 -0.82 -26.60
N LYS A 137 16.00 -0.91 -25.45
CA LYS A 137 16.15 0.02 -24.35
C LYS A 137 17.56 -0.12 -23.76
N SER A 138 18.18 1.02 -23.44
CA SER A 138 19.46 1.07 -22.73
C SER A 138 19.32 0.54 -21.29
N GLY A 139 20.31 -0.22 -20.83
CA GLY A 139 20.33 -0.78 -19.47
C GLY A 139 19.38 -1.97 -19.30
N ASN A 140 18.88 -2.16 -18.08
CA ASN A 140 17.90 -3.20 -17.75
C ASN A 140 16.49 -2.60 -17.62
N ALA A 141 15.49 -3.46 -17.42
CA ALA A 141 14.08 -3.08 -17.27
C ALA A 141 13.79 -2.12 -16.11
N PHE A 142 14.68 -2.04 -15.12
CA PHE A 142 14.50 -1.22 -13.92
C PHE A 142 15.25 0.12 -13.96
N VAL A 143 16.17 0.29 -14.92
CA VAL A 143 16.90 1.54 -15.11
C VAL A 143 16.06 2.48 -15.95
N ASP A 144 16.01 3.77 -15.59
CA ASP A 144 15.30 4.77 -16.39
C ASP A 144 16.04 5.05 -17.72
N SER A 145 15.31 5.35 -18.79
CA SER A 145 15.86 5.70 -20.11
C SER A 145 15.31 7.08 -20.54
N PRO A 146 15.82 8.17 -19.95
CA PRO A 146 15.32 9.53 -20.20
C PRO A 146 15.44 9.95 -21.66
N GLU A 147 16.38 9.39 -22.42
CA GLU A 147 16.57 9.62 -23.84
C GLU A 147 15.45 9.02 -24.71
N LEU A 148 14.79 7.96 -24.23
CA LEU A 148 13.77 7.24 -24.98
C LEU A 148 12.40 7.94 -24.92
N TRP A 149 12.07 8.54 -23.78
CA TRP A 149 10.75 9.11 -23.55
C TRP A 149 10.36 10.25 -24.52
N PRO A 150 11.26 11.19 -24.86
CA PRO A 150 10.95 12.24 -25.83
C PRO A 150 10.62 11.66 -27.22
N GLU A 151 11.35 10.62 -27.64
CA GLU A 151 11.11 9.97 -28.92
C GLU A 151 9.73 9.29 -28.95
N LEU A 152 9.43 8.49 -27.93
CA LEU A 152 8.14 7.79 -27.86
C LEU A 152 6.97 8.77 -27.82
N LYS A 153 7.09 9.88 -27.07
CA LYS A 153 6.05 10.91 -27.02
C LYS A 153 5.81 11.63 -28.35
N GLN A 154 6.83 11.73 -29.20
CA GLN A 154 6.73 12.44 -30.47
C GLN A 154 6.31 11.54 -31.63
N LYS A 155 6.76 10.28 -31.63
CA LYS A 155 6.68 9.40 -32.81
C LYS A 155 5.79 8.17 -32.60
N ALA A 156 5.52 7.77 -31.36
CA ALA A 156 4.76 6.56 -31.08
C ALA A 156 3.29 6.91 -30.85
N ASP A 157 2.40 6.25 -31.60
CA ASP A 157 0.97 6.23 -31.29
C ASP A 157 0.67 5.20 -30.19
N GLY A 158 1.47 4.13 -30.13
CA GLY A 158 1.38 3.08 -29.13
C GLY A 158 2.74 2.44 -28.85
N VAL A 159 2.88 1.85 -27.67
CA VAL A 159 4.13 1.24 -27.20
C VAL A 159 3.84 -0.11 -26.56
N VAL A 160 4.66 -1.11 -26.89
CA VAL A 160 4.66 -2.45 -26.30
C VAL A 160 6.00 -2.67 -25.62
N PHE A 161 6.01 -2.96 -24.31
CA PHE A 161 7.22 -3.25 -23.56
C PHE A 161 7.40 -4.76 -23.37
N GLY A 162 8.58 -5.27 -23.73
CA GLY A 162 8.94 -6.67 -23.52
C GLY A 162 9.52 -6.85 -22.12
N VAL A 163 8.66 -7.08 -21.12
CA VAL A 163 9.03 -7.11 -19.68
C VAL A 163 9.20 -8.53 -19.09
N GLY A 164 9.18 -9.55 -19.93
CA GLY A 164 9.33 -10.96 -19.53
C GLY A 164 8.06 -11.79 -19.67
N GLY A 165 8.25 -13.11 -19.66
CA GLY A 165 7.20 -14.13 -19.78
C GLY A 165 7.38 -15.23 -18.74
#